data_AF-A0A6G1EE79-F1
#
_entry.id   AF-A0A6G1EE79-F1
#
_cell.length_a   1.000
_cell.length_b   1.000
_cell.length_c   1.000
_cell.angle_alpha   90.00
_cell.angle_beta   90.00
_cell.angle_gamma   90.00
#
_symmetry.space_group_name_H-M   'P 1'
#
loop_
_entity.id
_entity.type
_entity.pdbx_description
1 polymer ?
#
loop_
_entity_poly.entity_id
_entity_poly.type
_entity_poly.pdbx_seq_one_letter_code
_entity_poly.pdbx_strand_id
1 'polypeptide(L)'
;MLASVRSLRRLSSLSSLAPGSLRRVLLHRPPPPPPRPPLSPLQTLARGLLPRLAVRPGPRRFSTASCSSTLFRVGECIAPVSTAIPESERGEGEDEGEGEGEGEDEGGGEADAAAAVVARHDTDAYAAVELALDSVVKVFTVSSSPNYFLPWQNKAQRESMGSGFVIPGRRIVTNAHVVADHTFVLVRKHGSPTKYKAEVQAVGHECDLALLTVDSEEFWDGMNSLDLGDIPFLQEAVAVVGYPQGGDNISVTKGVVSRVEPTQYAHGATQLMAIQIDAAINPGNSGGPAIMGDKVAGVAFQNLSGAENIGYIIPVPVIKRFISGVEESGKYSGFCTLGISCQATENIQLRECFGMRSDLTGVLVSRINPLSDAHRVLKKDDILLEFDGVAIANDGTVPFRNRERITFDHLVSMKKPGETAVLKVLRDGKEHELNVSVRPLQPLVPVHQFDKLPSYYIFAGFVFIPLTQPYLHEFGEDWYNNSPRRLCERALRELPKKAGEQLVILSQVLMDDINVGYERLAELQVKKVNGMEVENLKHLCSLVEDCTEENLRFDLDDERVIILKYQNAKLATSRILKRHRIPSAISADLVDEQATDGEATNGEIEASCTS
;
A
#
# COMPACT_ATOMS: atom_id res chain seq x y z
N MET A 1 -58.87 13.78 -23.36
CA MET A 1 -60.01 12.96 -22.86
C MET A 1 -59.71 12.60 -21.41
N LEU A 2 -59.92 13.46 -20.40
CA LEU A 2 -61.16 13.93 -19.77
C LEU A 2 -62.11 12.81 -19.30
N ALA A 3 -61.99 12.43 -18.03
CA ALA A 3 -63.07 12.37 -17.03
C ALA A 3 -62.44 12.02 -15.65
N SER A 4 -62.22 12.98 -14.73
CA SER A 4 -63.17 13.57 -13.74
C SER A 4 -63.40 12.64 -12.52
N VAL A 5 -62.74 12.83 -11.37
CA VAL A 5 -63.02 13.75 -10.22
C VAL A 5 -63.84 13.11 -9.08
N ARG A 6 -63.22 12.96 -7.89
CA ARG A 6 -63.64 13.44 -6.54
C ARG A 6 -62.91 12.63 -5.44
N SER A 7 -62.04 13.24 -4.62
CA SER A 7 -62.32 13.97 -3.36
C SER A 7 -62.94 13.07 -2.26
N LEU A 8 -62.58 13.10 -0.97
CA LEU A 8 -61.54 13.74 -0.15
C LEU A 8 -61.79 13.19 1.29
N ARG A 9 -60.75 13.20 2.12
CA ARG A 9 -60.75 13.41 3.60
C ARG A 9 -61.19 12.28 4.53
N ARG A 10 -60.25 11.85 5.41
CA ARG A 10 -60.12 12.15 6.87
C ARG A 10 -60.94 11.16 7.72
N LEU A 11 -60.56 10.67 8.90
CA LEU A 11 -59.58 11.06 9.91
C LEU A 11 -59.46 9.89 10.93
N SER A 12 -58.28 9.80 11.56
CA SER A 12 -57.98 9.45 12.98
C SER A 12 -58.61 8.25 13.73
N SER A 13 -57.67 7.51 14.35
CA SER A 13 -57.53 7.18 15.79
C SER A 13 -58.15 5.91 16.42
N LEU A 14 -57.22 5.18 17.06
CA LEU A 14 -57.26 4.51 18.37
C LEU A 14 -57.80 3.08 18.53
N SER A 15 -56.82 2.17 18.69
CA SER A 15 -56.60 1.19 19.78
C SER A 15 -57.64 0.12 20.14
N SER A 16 -57.11 -1.11 20.16
CA SER A 16 -57.29 -2.21 21.14
C SER A 16 -58.01 -3.47 20.66
N LEU A 17 -57.49 -4.60 21.17
CA LEU A 17 -58.01 -5.98 21.23
C LEU A 17 -57.64 -6.94 20.08
N ALA A 18 -56.72 -7.85 20.41
CA ALA A 18 -56.56 -9.18 19.82
C ALA A 18 -57.48 -10.19 20.58
N PRO A 19 -57.60 -11.49 20.21
CA PRO A 19 -57.04 -12.22 19.07
C PRO A 19 -58.07 -13.08 18.29
N GLY A 20 -57.78 -13.41 17.03
CA GLY A 20 -58.60 -14.39 16.29
C GLY A 20 -58.13 -14.68 14.88
N SER A 21 -57.40 -15.79 14.72
CA SER A 21 -57.32 -16.68 13.54
C SER A 21 -57.33 -16.05 12.14
N LEU A 22 -56.17 -15.95 11.49
CA LEU A 22 -56.12 -15.94 10.01
C LEU A 22 -54.88 -16.69 9.48
N ARG A 23 -55.17 -17.48 8.45
CA ARG A 23 -54.34 -18.48 7.76
C ARG A 23 -53.05 -17.90 7.20
N ARG A 24 -51.95 -18.64 7.41
CA ARG A 24 -50.65 -18.43 6.76
C ARG A 24 -50.70 -19.02 5.34
N VAL A 25 -50.57 -18.17 4.33
CA VAL A 25 -50.30 -18.59 2.95
C VAL A 25 -48.84 -19.05 2.89
N LEU A 26 -48.62 -20.33 2.64
CA LEU A 26 -47.31 -20.94 2.40
C LEU A 26 -46.97 -20.82 0.90
N LEU A 27 -45.89 -20.10 0.59
CA LEU A 27 -45.23 -20.19 -0.71
C LEU A 27 -44.37 -21.47 -0.72
N HIS A 28 -44.66 -22.38 -1.65
CA HIS A 28 -43.90 -23.62 -1.86
C HIS A 28 -42.49 -23.35 -2.36
N ARG A 29 -41.48 -23.94 -1.71
CA ARG A 29 -40.14 -24.17 -2.28
C ARG A 29 -40.13 -25.52 -3.03
N PRO A 30 -39.40 -25.65 -4.15
CA PRO A 30 -39.23 -26.94 -4.82
C PRO A 30 -38.29 -27.87 -4.00
N PRO A 31 -38.41 -29.20 -4.16
CA PRO A 31 -37.64 -30.16 -3.39
C PRO A 31 -36.18 -30.27 -3.86
N PRO A 32 -35.24 -30.71 -2.99
CA PRO A 32 -33.85 -30.95 -3.36
C PRO A 32 -33.70 -32.23 -4.21
N PRO A 33 -32.61 -32.36 -5.00
CA PRO A 33 -32.36 -33.55 -5.81
C PRO A 33 -31.96 -34.78 -4.96
N PRO A 34 -32.14 -36.01 -5.49
CA PRO A 34 -31.88 -37.24 -4.74
C PRO A 34 -30.37 -37.54 -4.55
N PRO A 35 -29.99 -38.29 -3.51
CA PRO A 35 -28.60 -38.66 -3.25
C PRO A 35 -28.08 -39.73 -4.22
N ARG A 36 -26.77 -39.69 -4.51
CA ARG A 36 -26.07 -40.69 -5.35
C ARG A 36 -25.96 -42.05 -4.63
N PRO A 37 -25.94 -43.18 -5.37
CA PRO A 37 -25.87 -44.52 -4.78
C PRO A 37 -24.47 -44.86 -4.25
N PRO A 38 -24.36 -45.81 -3.29
CA PRO A 38 -23.07 -46.24 -2.73
C PRO A 38 -22.34 -47.19 -3.69
N LEU A 39 -21.01 -47.13 -3.69
CA LEU A 39 -20.13 -48.07 -4.37
C LEU A 39 -20.17 -49.45 -3.68
N SER A 40 -20.18 -50.52 -4.48
CA SER A 40 -20.26 -51.92 -4.03
C SER A 40 -18.95 -52.43 -3.40
N PRO A 41 -19.02 -53.36 -2.43
CA PRO A 41 -17.85 -53.91 -1.75
C PRO A 41 -17.35 -55.19 -2.44
N LEU A 42 -16.17 -55.14 -3.07
CA LEU A 42 -15.39 -56.33 -3.41
C LEU A 42 -13.96 -55.90 -3.75
N GLN A 43 -13.08 -55.91 -2.74
CA GLN A 43 -11.70 -56.42 -2.80
C GLN A 43 -10.98 -56.09 -1.49
N THR A 44 -11.21 -56.92 -0.49
CA THR A 44 -10.28 -57.10 0.63
C THR A 44 -10.31 -58.58 0.96
N LEU A 45 -9.20 -59.29 0.73
CA LEU A 45 -8.64 -60.30 1.65
C LEU A 45 -7.56 -61.16 0.96
N ALA A 46 -6.32 -60.92 1.34
CA ALA A 46 -5.29 -61.92 1.71
C ALA A 46 -4.03 -61.14 2.07
N ARG A 47 -3.28 -61.35 3.14
CA ARG A 47 -3.29 -62.30 4.26
C ARG A 47 -2.19 -61.76 5.20
N GLY A 48 -2.42 -61.70 6.51
CA GLY A 48 -1.37 -61.37 7.48
C GLY A 48 -0.48 -62.56 7.84
N LEU A 49 0.76 -62.29 8.30
CA LEU A 49 1.43 -62.82 9.52
C LEU A 49 2.97 -62.61 9.52
N LEU A 50 3.44 -61.69 10.41
CA LEU A 50 4.69 -61.63 11.22
C LEU A 50 6.11 -61.62 10.57
N PRO A 51 7.22 -61.25 11.28
CA PRO A 51 7.47 -60.07 12.14
C PRO A 51 8.86 -59.37 11.91
N ARG A 52 9.01 -58.16 12.49
CA ARG A 52 10.22 -57.40 12.92
C ARG A 52 11.58 -57.61 12.23
N LEU A 53 12.16 -56.50 11.72
CA LEU A 53 13.59 -56.17 11.85
C LEU A 53 13.79 -54.64 11.83
N ALA A 54 14.61 -54.14 12.74
CA ALA A 54 14.85 -52.73 13.03
C ALA A 54 15.98 -52.15 12.15
N VAL A 55 15.81 -50.92 11.62
CA VAL A 55 16.92 -50.04 11.21
C VAL A 55 16.53 -48.56 11.44
N ARG A 56 17.49 -47.78 11.97
CA ARG A 56 17.45 -46.38 12.42
C ARG A 56 17.05 -45.34 11.35
N PRO A 57 16.51 -44.16 11.70
CA PRO A 57 16.38 -43.04 10.77
C PRO A 57 17.55 -42.05 10.88
N GLY A 58 18.11 -41.67 9.73
CA GLY A 58 18.93 -40.48 9.49
C GLY A 58 18.20 -39.50 8.56
N PRO A 59 18.63 -38.22 8.48
CA PRO A 59 17.75 -37.09 8.20
C PRO A 59 17.48 -36.85 6.71
N ARG A 60 16.27 -36.40 6.38
CA ARG A 60 15.90 -35.92 5.03
C ARG A 60 15.96 -34.39 4.99
N ARG A 61 16.75 -33.88 4.05
CA ARG A 61 16.81 -32.48 3.62
C ARG A 61 15.73 -32.18 2.56
N PHE A 62 15.35 -30.91 2.57
CA PHE A 62 14.41 -30.21 1.70
C PHE A 62 14.74 -30.30 0.20
N SER A 63 13.68 -30.27 -0.60
CA SER A 63 13.71 -30.18 -2.07
C SER A 63 13.41 -28.73 -2.49
N THR A 64 14.30 -28.17 -3.29
CA THR A 64 14.07 -27.01 -4.17
C THR A 64 14.11 -27.53 -5.60
N ALA A 65 13.12 -27.17 -6.42
CA ALA A 65 13.08 -27.49 -7.85
C ALA A 65 13.47 -26.24 -8.66
N SER A 66 14.54 -26.37 -9.44
CA SER A 66 15.07 -25.38 -10.39
C SER A 66 14.79 -25.84 -11.82
N CYS A 67 14.58 -24.86 -12.70
CA CYS A 67 14.40 -24.94 -14.15
C CYS A 67 15.41 -25.87 -14.86
N SER A 68 14.92 -26.53 -15.90
CA SER A 68 15.67 -27.43 -16.79
C SER A 68 16.11 -26.69 -18.06
N SER A 69 17.42 -26.66 -18.30
CA SER A 69 18.05 -26.33 -19.58
C SER A 69 18.59 -27.62 -20.22
N THR A 70 18.25 -27.90 -21.47
CA THR A 70 18.74 -29.07 -22.20
C THR A 70 19.81 -28.67 -23.21
N LEU A 71 21.00 -29.26 -23.07
CA LEU A 71 22.11 -29.24 -24.02
C LEU A 71 22.18 -30.63 -24.70
N PHE A 72 22.35 -30.69 -26.02
CA PHE A 72 22.83 -31.90 -26.72
C PHE A 72 23.88 -31.53 -27.77
N ARG A 73 24.93 -32.35 -27.87
CA ARG A 73 26.12 -32.23 -28.73
C ARG A 73 26.01 -33.12 -29.98
N VAL A 74 26.38 -32.54 -31.13
CA VAL A 74 27.22 -32.99 -32.27
C VAL A 74 27.04 -34.39 -32.90
N GLY A 75 26.83 -34.39 -34.23
CA GLY A 75 27.09 -35.49 -35.17
C GLY A 75 27.12 -34.99 -36.63
N GLU A 76 28.03 -35.52 -37.45
CA GLU A 76 28.60 -35.00 -38.71
C GLU A 76 27.74 -35.04 -40.01
N CYS A 77 28.13 -34.13 -40.92
CA CYS A 77 28.20 -34.14 -42.40
C CYS A 77 27.34 -35.09 -43.26
N ILE A 78 26.69 -34.52 -44.30
CA ILE A 78 26.69 -34.91 -45.73
C ILE A 78 25.88 -33.84 -46.54
N ALA A 79 26.44 -33.32 -47.63
CA ALA A 79 25.73 -32.52 -48.67
C ALA A 79 25.23 -33.47 -49.78
N PRO A 80 24.26 -33.11 -50.67
CA PRO A 80 24.64 -32.36 -51.90
C PRO A 80 23.52 -31.56 -52.67
N VAL A 81 23.97 -30.82 -53.72
CA VAL A 81 23.29 -30.37 -54.99
C VAL A 81 22.16 -29.33 -54.89
N SER A 82 22.31 -28.05 -55.29
CA SER A 82 22.47 -27.39 -56.61
C SER A 82 21.22 -27.36 -57.53
N THR A 83 20.69 -26.16 -57.77
CA THR A 83 20.02 -25.72 -59.02
C THR A 83 20.16 -24.20 -59.17
N ALA A 84 20.32 -23.75 -60.42
CA ALA A 84 20.89 -22.47 -60.82
C ALA A 84 19.86 -21.48 -61.44
N ILE A 85 20.09 -20.17 -61.27
CA ILE A 85 20.28 -19.04 -62.26
C ILE A 85 19.27 -18.98 -63.45
N PRO A 86 18.70 -17.80 -63.88
CA PRO A 86 19.52 -16.67 -64.34
C PRO A 86 19.07 -15.20 -64.18
N GLU A 87 20.11 -14.36 -64.32
CA GLU A 87 20.17 -12.91 -64.58
C GLU A 87 19.65 -12.54 -65.98
N SER A 88 19.26 -11.27 -66.17
CA SER A 88 19.14 -10.64 -67.49
C SER A 88 19.64 -9.18 -67.48
N GLU A 89 20.79 -9.00 -68.13
CA GLU A 89 21.22 -7.96 -69.09
C GLU A 89 21.02 -6.46 -68.85
N ARG A 90 22.13 -5.75 -69.07
CA ARG A 90 22.31 -4.30 -69.27
C ARG A 90 21.90 -3.93 -70.70
N GLY A 91 21.31 -2.74 -70.86
CA GLY A 91 21.23 -2.02 -72.13
C GLY A 91 21.70 -0.57 -71.93
N GLU A 92 22.72 -0.18 -72.69
CA GLU A 92 23.20 1.19 -72.87
C GLU A 92 22.29 1.96 -73.83
N GLY A 93 22.17 3.27 -73.63
CA GLY A 93 21.49 4.19 -74.54
C GLY A 93 21.72 5.64 -74.11
N GLU A 94 22.64 6.31 -74.80
CA GLU A 94 22.80 7.77 -74.82
C GLU A 94 21.73 8.38 -75.75
N ASP A 95 21.10 9.49 -75.37
CA ASP A 95 20.86 10.63 -76.27
C ASP A 95 20.49 11.91 -75.47
N GLU A 96 20.91 13.05 -76.02
CA GLU A 96 20.83 14.40 -75.47
C GLU A 96 19.45 15.04 -75.63
N GLY A 97 19.13 16.05 -74.81
CA GLY A 97 17.96 16.90 -75.00
C GLY A 97 17.73 17.92 -73.89
N GLU A 98 18.22 19.13 -74.10
CA GLU A 98 17.93 20.34 -73.31
C GLU A 98 16.43 20.69 -73.31
N GLY A 99 15.94 21.23 -72.20
CA GLY A 99 14.58 21.77 -72.08
C GLY A 99 14.33 22.39 -70.72
N GLU A 100 14.66 23.68 -70.59
CA GLU A 100 14.26 24.54 -69.47
C GLU A 100 12.73 24.66 -69.39
N GLY A 101 12.20 24.56 -68.16
CA GLY A 101 10.78 24.76 -67.87
C GLY A 101 10.58 25.03 -66.38
N GLU A 102 10.51 26.32 -66.04
CA GLU A 102 10.17 26.84 -64.72
C GLU A 102 8.76 26.40 -64.32
N GLY A 103 8.64 25.82 -63.12
CA GLY A 103 7.38 25.52 -62.45
C GLY A 103 7.57 25.71 -60.95
N GLU A 104 7.09 26.84 -60.44
CA GLU A 104 6.97 27.12 -59.00
C GLU A 104 5.93 26.16 -58.41
N ASP A 105 6.36 25.30 -57.48
CA ASP A 105 5.47 24.43 -56.69
C ASP A 105 5.60 24.81 -55.21
N GLU A 106 4.68 25.66 -54.75
CA GLU A 106 4.48 25.96 -53.33
C GLU A 106 3.83 24.75 -52.64
N GLY A 107 4.66 23.86 -52.08
CA GLY A 107 4.20 22.64 -51.41
C GLY A 107 5.19 22.07 -50.40
N GLY A 108 5.82 22.92 -49.58
CA GLY A 108 6.93 22.54 -48.68
C GLY A 108 6.68 22.70 -47.17
N GLY A 109 5.43 22.83 -46.70
CA GLY A 109 5.14 23.20 -45.31
C GLY A 109 5.03 22.04 -44.29
N GLU A 110 4.74 20.81 -44.73
CA GLU A 110 4.30 19.75 -43.81
C GLU A 110 5.41 18.72 -43.48
N ALA A 111 6.34 18.48 -44.40
CA ALA A 111 7.46 17.56 -44.18
C ALA A 111 8.56 18.14 -43.26
N ASP A 112 8.77 19.45 -43.30
CA ASP A 112 9.80 20.14 -42.51
C ASP A 112 9.37 20.31 -41.04
N ALA A 113 8.06 20.46 -40.79
CA ALA A 113 7.51 20.46 -39.43
C ALA A 113 7.61 19.08 -38.77
N ALA A 114 7.34 18.00 -39.52
CA ALA A 114 7.49 16.63 -39.01
C ALA A 114 8.97 16.28 -38.74
N ALA A 115 9.88 16.67 -39.63
CA ALA A 115 11.33 16.48 -39.43
C ALA A 115 11.89 17.32 -38.26
N ALA A 116 11.42 18.56 -38.09
CA ALA A 116 11.79 19.42 -36.96
C ALA A 116 11.23 18.92 -35.61
N VAL A 117 10.05 18.30 -35.60
CA VAL A 117 9.49 17.65 -34.41
C VAL A 117 10.27 16.38 -34.07
N VAL A 118 10.60 15.54 -35.05
CA VAL A 118 11.42 14.33 -34.82
C VAL A 118 12.84 14.69 -34.35
N ALA A 119 13.46 15.74 -34.89
CA ALA A 119 14.78 16.21 -34.47
C ALA A 119 14.79 16.85 -33.06
N ARG A 120 13.71 17.51 -32.65
CA ARG A 120 13.53 18.00 -31.27
C ARG A 120 13.33 16.85 -30.27
N HIS A 121 12.64 15.78 -30.67
CA HIS A 121 12.40 14.63 -29.81
C HIS A 121 13.67 13.80 -29.48
N ASP A 122 14.68 13.78 -30.36
CA ASP A 122 15.93 13.04 -30.11
C ASP A 122 16.96 13.82 -29.27
N THR A 123 16.92 15.16 -29.33
CA THR A 123 17.80 16.03 -28.55
C THR A 123 17.46 16.03 -27.06
N ASP A 124 16.19 15.89 -26.70
CA ASP A 124 15.74 15.85 -25.29
C ASP A 124 16.22 14.61 -24.53
N ALA A 125 16.33 13.45 -25.20
CA ALA A 125 16.74 12.21 -24.53
C ALA A 125 18.23 12.24 -24.16
N TYR A 126 19.08 12.72 -25.06
CA TYR A 126 20.52 12.82 -24.83
C TYR A 126 20.85 13.86 -23.74
N ALA A 127 20.14 15.00 -23.75
CA ALA A 127 20.24 16.01 -22.71
C ALA A 127 19.79 15.47 -21.34
N ALA A 128 18.68 14.72 -21.29
CA ALA A 128 18.24 14.05 -20.06
C ALA A 128 19.25 13.03 -19.53
N VAL A 129 19.94 12.30 -20.41
CA VAL A 129 21.03 11.40 -20.02
C VAL A 129 22.18 12.20 -19.40
N GLU A 130 22.68 13.23 -20.07
CA GLU A 130 23.80 14.04 -19.55
C GLU A 130 23.48 14.66 -18.18
N LEU A 131 22.27 15.22 -18.01
CA LEU A 131 21.81 15.77 -16.73
C LEU A 131 21.75 14.69 -15.64
N ALA A 132 21.38 13.46 -16.00
CA ALA A 132 21.20 12.37 -15.05
C ALA A 132 22.51 11.66 -14.67
N LEU A 133 23.53 11.64 -15.53
CA LEU A 133 24.81 10.96 -15.25
C LEU A 133 25.47 11.46 -13.95
N ASP A 134 25.43 12.77 -13.72
CA ASP A 134 26.06 13.41 -12.54
C ASP A 134 25.07 13.72 -11.41
N SER A 135 23.83 13.23 -11.51
CA SER A 135 22.77 13.53 -10.53
C SER A 135 22.10 12.28 -9.96
N VAL A 136 22.13 11.15 -10.69
CA VAL A 136 21.48 9.90 -10.30
C VAL A 136 22.45 8.99 -9.56
N VAL A 137 21.97 8.34 -8.51
CA VAL A 137 22.75 7.44 -7.66
C VAL A 137 22.09 6.08 -7.53
N LYS A 138 22.92 5.06 -7.34
CA LYS A 138 22.45 3.73 -6.98
C LYS A 138 22.32 3.65 -5.46
N VAL A 139 21.16 3.23 -4.98
CA VAL A 139 20.87 3.04 -3.55
C VAL A 139 20.99 1.55 -3.24
N PHE A 140 21.71 1.22 -2.17
CA PHE A 140 21.83 -0.13 -1.63
C PHE A 140 21.26 -0.12 -0.22
N THR A 141 20.31 -1.01 0.02
CA THR A 141 19.64 -1.10 1.32
C THR A 141 19.82 -2.49 1.87
N VAL A 142 20.26 -2.54 3.12
CA VAL A 142 20.14 -3.72 3.97
C VAL A 142 18.89 -3.53 4.81
N SER A 143 17.98 -4.49 4.79
CA SER A 143 16.72 -4.43 5.53
C SER A 143 16.47 -5.69 6.35
N SER A 144 15.74 -5.54 7.45
CA SER A 144 15.30 -6.65 8.31
C SER A 144 13.92 -6.34 8.87
N SER A 145 12.89 -6.79 8.15
CA SER A 145 11.50 -6.55 8.51
C SER A 145 11.07 -7.38 9.72
N PRO A 146 10.13 -6.89 10.55
CA PRO A 146 9.64 -7.63 11.70
C PRO A 146 8.82 -8.86 11.30
N ASN A 147 8.76 -9.85 12.19
CA ASN A 147 7.85 -10.98 12.10
C ASN A 147 6.58 -10.68 12.91
N TYR A 148 5.41 -10.59 12.27
CA TYR A 148 4.18 -10.22 12.99
C TYR A 148 3.55 -11.39 13.77
N PHE A 149 3.88 -12.64 13.46
CA PHE A 149 3.49 -13.80 14.30
C PHE A 149 4.38 -13.93 15.54
N LEU A 150 5.66 -13.55 15.42
CA LEU A 150 6.65 -13.56 16.49
C LEU A 150 7.23 -12.14 16.65
N PRO A 151 6.47 -11.18 17.20
CA PRO A 151 6.79 -9.74 17.18
C PRO A 151 8.07 -9.34 17.93
N TRP A 152 8.67 -10.27 18.69
CA TRP A 152 9.99 -10.14 19.30
C TRP A 152 11.16 -10.58 18.38
N GLN A 153 10.88 -10.94 17.12
CA GLN A 153 11.87 -11.39 16.14
C GLN A 153 11.73 -10.61 14.84
N ASN A 154 12.87 -10.41 14.17
CA ASN A 154 12.89 -9.96 12.78
C ASN A 154 13.07 -11.16 11.84
N LYS A 155 12.62 -10.97 10.60
CA LYS A 155 12.91 -11.86 9.48
C LYS A 155 14.38 -11.76 9.09
N ALA A 156 14.86 -12.77 8.37
CA ALA A 156 16.23 -12.79 7.87
C ALA A 156 16.54 -11.52 7.06
N GLN A 157 17.73 -10.97 7.30
CA GLN A 157 18.21 -9.79 6.60
C GLN A 157 18.22 -10.02 5.08
N ARG A 158 17.86 -8.98 4.33
CA ARG A 158 17.88 -8.97 2.87
C ARG A 158 18.64 -7.75 2.37
N GLU A 159 19.20 -7.90 1.18
CA GLU A 159 19.80 -6.81 0.43
C GLU A 159 18.89 -6.47 -0.75
N SER A 160 18.62 -5.19 -0.94
CA SER A 160 17.91 -4.65 -2.09
C SER A 160 18.70 -3.51 -2.71
N MET A 161 18.36 -3.19 -3.95
CA MET A 161 18.91 -2.06 -4.67
C MET A 161 17.79 -1.27 -5.33
N GLY A 162 18.00 0.03 -5.42
CA GLY A 162 17.12 0.96 -6.10
C GLY A 162 17.92 2.12 -6.68
N SER A 163 17.20 3.14 -7.13
CA SER A 163 17.76 4.37 -7.67
C SER A 163 17.38 5.56 -6.80
N GLY A 164 18.12 6.64 -6.92
CA GLY A 164 17.80 7.92 -6.31
C GLY A 164 18.42 9.05 -7.12
N PHE A 165 18.06 10.29 -6.85
CA PHE A 165 18.67 11.44 -7.49
C PHE A 165 18.82 12.62 -6.56
N VAL A 166 19.83 13.44 -6.83
CA VAL A 166 20.13 14.64 -6.05
C VAL A 166 19.16 15.76 -6.37
N ILE A 167 18.64 16.38 -5.31
CA ILE A 167 17.83 17.60 -5.36
C ILE A 167 18.55 18.74 -4.62
N PRO A 168 18.12 20.00 -4.80
CA PRO A 168 18.73 21.13 -4.09
C PRO A 168 18.78 20.94 -2.56
N GLY A 169 19.85 21.45 -1.96
CA GLY A 169 20.10 21.34 -0.51
C GLY A 169 20.81 20.06 -0.08
N ARG A 170 21.58 19.43 -0.97
CA ARG A 170 22.38 18.21 -0.67
C ARG A 170 21.54 17.07 -0.10
N ARG A 171 20.44 16.78 -0.79
CA ARG A 171 19.51 15.68 -0.46
C ARG A 171 19.32 14.79 -1.65
N ILE A 172 19.00 13.53 -1.38
CA ILE A 172 18.68 12.54 -2.41
C ILE A 172 17.23 12.12 -2.22
N VAL A 173 16.45 12.15 -3.29
CA VAL A 173 15.10 11.57 -3.31
C VAL A 173 15.21 10.13 -3.81
N THR A 174 14.49 9.21 -3.16
CA THR A 174 14.28 7.83 -3.60
C THR A 174 12.86 7.37 -3.20
N ASN A 175 12.51 6.12 -3.47
CA ASN A 175 11.24 5.57 -2.98
C ASN A 175 11.32 5.10 -1.52
N ALA A 176 10.18 5.15 -0.83
CA ALA A 176 10.09 4.63 0.53
C ALA A 176 10.31 3.12 0.58
N HIS A 177 9.79 2.36 -0.39
CA HIS A 177 9.97 0.91 -0.43
C HIS A 177 11.43 0.48 -0.67
N VAL A 178 12.27 1.35 -1.26
CA VAL A 178 13.70 1.07 -1.44
C VAL A 178 14.43 1.07 -0.10
N VAL A 179 13.96 1.84 0.89
CA VAL A 179 14.57 2.00 2.21
C VAL A 179 13.68 1.52 3.36
N ALA A 180 12.61 0.78 3.07
CA ALA A 180 11.71 0.26 4.10
C ALA A 180 12.39 -0.82 4.96
N ASP A 181 12.18 -0.74 6.27
CA ASP A 181 12.78 -1.60 7.31
C ASP A 181 14.32 -1.65 7.23
N HIS A 182 14.93 -0.55 6.79
CA HIS A 182 16.38 -0.48 6.60
C HIS A 182 17.12 -0.58 7.94
N THR A 183 18.23 -1.32 7.93
CA THR A 183 19.23 -1.32 9.00
C THR A 183 20.50 -0.60 8.56
N PHE A 184 20.75 -0.51 7.26
CA PHE A 184 21.91 0.18 6.70
C PHE A 184 21.64 0.61 5.25
N VAL A 185 22.00 1.85 4.90
CA VAL A 185 21.82 2.41 3.55
C VAL A 185 23.16 2.94 3.02
N LEU A 186 23.48 2.58 1.79
CA LEU A 186 24.62 3.10 1.05
C LEU A 186 24.16 3.70 -0.27
N VAL A 187 24.88 4.70 -0.76
CA VAL A 187 24.71 5.26 -2.11
C VAL A 187 26.00 5.22 -2.89
N ARG A 188 25.91 5.13 -4.22
CA ARG A 188 27.07 5.16 -5.12
C ARG A 188 26.77 6.05 -6.32
N LYS A 189 27.73 6.92 -6.65
CA LYS A 189 27.69 7.77 -7.84
C LYS A 189 27.82 6.93 -9.12
N HIS A 190 27.37 7.48 -10.24
CA HIS A 190 27.73 6.94 -11.53
C HIS A 190 29.25 7.02 -11.74
N GLY A 191 29.83 6.03 -12.43
CA GLY A 191 31.28 5.97 -12.73
C GLY A 191 32.21 5.78 -11.53
N SER A 192 31.73 5.86 -10.29
CA SER A 192 32.54 5.69 -9.08
C SER A 192 32.38 4.28 -8.48
N PRO A 193 33.48 3.62 -8.08
CA PRO A 193 33.40 2.37 -7.32
C PRO A 193 33.05 2.58 -5.84
N THR A 194 33.18 3.82 -5.33
CA THR A 194 33.07 4.13 -3.90
C THR A 194 31.62 4.20 -3.45
N LYS A 195 31.28 3.43 -2.41
CA LYS A 195 29.99 3.51 -1.73
C LYS A 195 30.11 4.42 -0.51
N TYR A 196 29.14 5.31 -0.34
CA TYR A 196 29.06 6.24 0.77
C TYR A 196 27.88 5.88 1.66
N LYS A 197 28.04 5.99 2.98
CA LYS A 197 26.93 5.83 3.94
C LYS A 197 25.91 6.93 3.71
N ALA A 198 24.65 6.56 3.60
CA ALA A 198 23.53 7.50 3.57
C ALA A 198 22.68 7.33 4.84
N GLU A 199 22.07 8.41 5.28
CA GLU A 199 21.13 8.43 6.39
C GLU A 199 19.73 8.77 5.87
N VAL A 200 18.72 8.08 6.40
CA VAL A 200 17.33 8.31 6.02
C VAL A 200 16.79 9.47 6.85
N GLN A 201 16.64 10.64 6.21
CA GLN A 201 16.14 11.85 6.86
C GLN A 201 14.63 11.79 7.12
N ALA A 202 13.86 11.31 6.14
CA ALA A 202 12.41 11.17 6.25
C ALA A 202 11.87 10.12 5.28
N VAL A 203 10.77 9.48 5.68
CA VAL A 203 10.07 8.49 4.86
C VAL A 203 8.58 8.79 4.86
N GLY A 204 7.99 8.85 3.67
CA GLY A 204 6.56 8.95 3.43
C GLY A 204 6.05 7.73 2.72
N HIS A 205 5.67 6.68 3.47
CA HIS A 205 5.21 5.42 2.88
C HIS A 205 3.94 5.58 2.04
N GLU A 206 3.02 6.48 2.44
CA GLU A 206 1.77 6.74 1.70
C GLU A 206 2.01 7.22 0.26
N CYS A 207 3.01 8.10 0.06
CA CYS A 207 3.43 8.57 -1.26
C CYS A 207 4.64 7.84 -1.82
N ASP A 208 5.12 6.79 -1.16
CA ASP A 208 6.29 6.02 -1.55
C ASP A 208 7.54 6.88 -1.85
N LEU A 209 7.84 7.86 -0.99
CA LEU A 209 9.02 8.74 -1.11
C LEU A 209 9.88 8.68 0.14
N ALA A 210 11.19 8.82 -0.03
CA ALA A 210 12.15 8.99 1.05
C ALA A 210 13.21 10.06 0.70
N LEU A 211 13.70 10.75 1.73
CA LEU A 211 14.82 11.67 1.65
C LEU A 211 16.04 11.07 2.33
N LEU A 212 17.17 11.08 1.62
CA LEU A 212 18.46 10.65 2.15
C LEU A 212 19.45 11.82 2.20
N THR A 213 20.37 11.75 3.15
CA THR A 213 21.53 12.65 3.28
C THR A 213 22.82 11.85 3.31
N VAL A 214 23.92 12.49 2.92
CA VAL A 214 25.26 11.90 2.92
C VAL A 214 26.23 12.90 3.54
N ASP A 215 26.94 12.49 4.58
CA ASP A 215 27.85 13.39 5.33
C ASP A 215 29.18 13.62 4.62
N SER A 216 29.60 12.69 3.75
CA SER A 216 30.88 12.77 3.05
C SER A 216 30.87 13.88 1.99
N GLU A 217 31.73 14.90 2.15
CA GLU A 217 31.92 15.96 1.15
C GLU A 217 32.39 15.41 -0.20
N GLU A 218 33.23 14.37 -0.20
CA GLU A 218 33.74 13.70 -1.40
C GLU A 218 32.61 13.11 -2.25
N PHE A 219 31.49 12.73 -1.64
CA PHE A 219 30.31 12.30 -2.37
C PHE A 219 29.74 13.47 -3.19
N TRP A 220 29.63 14.67 -2.62
CA TRP A 220 29.04 15.83 -3.27
C TRP A 220 29.92 16.45 -4.36
N ASP A 221 31.23 16.18 -4.34
CA ASP A 221 32.15 16.62 -5.39
C ASP A 221 31.73 16.08 -6.76
N GLY A 222 31.42 17.00 -7.68
CA GLY A 222 30.98 16.71 -9.04
C GLY A 222 29.50 16.33 -9.18
N MET A 223 28.72 16.33 -8.10
CA MET A 223 27.28 16.05 -8.18
C MET A 223 26.49 17.30 -8.53
N ASN A 224 25.55 17.17 -9.45
CA ASN A 224 24.58 18.21 -9.80
C ASN A 224 23.21 17.89 -9.18
N SER A 225 22.45 18.94 -8.85
CA SER A 225 21.07 18.78 -8.41
C SER A 225 20.11 18.93 -9.57
N LEU A 226 19.06 18.10 -9.60
CA LEU A 226 17.98 18.23 -10.57
C LEU A 226 16.85 19.11 -10.02
N ASP A 227 16.37 20.01 -10.87
CA ASP A 227 15.22 20.85 -10.56
C ASP A 227 13.89 20.13 -10.80
N LEU A 228 12.94 20.36 -9.90
CA LEU A 228 11.59 19.82 -10.00
C LEU A 228 10.73 20.68 -10.93
N GLY A 229 10.19 20.08 -11.98
CA GLY A 229 9.36 20.73 -12.98
C GLY A 229 7.88 20.82 -12.61
N ASP A 230 7.05 20.70 -13.63
CA ASP A 230 5.58 20.65 -13.54
C ASP A 230 5.07 19.27 -13.98
N ILE A 231 3.78 19.02 -13.77
CA ILE A 231 3.15 17.78 -14.27
C ILE A 231 3.09 17.88 -15.81
N PRO A 232 3.60 16.88 -16.54
CA PRO A 232 3.54 16.81 -18.00
C PRO A 232 2.11 16.73 -18.54
N PHE A 233 1.92 17.12 -19.79
CA PHE A 233 0.68 16.88 -20.54
C PHE A 233 0.65 15.48 -21.16
N LEU A 234 -0.54 15.01 -21.54
CA LEU A 234 -0.68 13.78 -22.31
C LEU A 234 0.18 13.85 -23.60
N GLN A 235 0.79 12.72 -23.95
CA GLN A 235 1.70 12.54 -25.09
C GLN A 235 3.05 13.27 -24.99
N GLU A 236 3.31 13.99 -23.90
CA GLU A 236 4.62 14.61 -23.67
C GLU A 236 5.68 13.55 -23.38
N ALA A 237 6.89 13.74 -23.93
CA ALA A 237 7.98 12.78 -23.81
C ALA A 237 8.61 12.80 -22.42
N VAL A 238 8.85 11.61 -21.87
CA VAL A 238 9.47 11.42 -20.56
C VAL A 238 10.54 10.34 -20.64
N ALA A 239 11.70 10.58 -20.02
CA ALA A 239 12.77 9.61 -19.89
C ALA A 239 12.97 9.24 -18.42
N VAL A 240 12.89 7.95 -18.09
CA VAL A 240 13.19 7.43 -16.76
C VAL A 240 14.63 6.97 -16.72
N VAL A 241 15.38 7.46 -15.72
CA VAL A 241 16.79 7.13 -15.54
C VAL A 241 16.99 6.41 -14.22
N GLY A 242 17.74 5.31 -14.22
CA GLY A 242 17.99 4.55 -13.00
C GLY A 242 18.97 3.39 -13.20
N TYR A 243 19.10 2.56 -12.18
CA TYR A 243 19.96 1.38 -12.15
C TYR A 243 19.11 0.11 -12.13
N PRO A 244 19.03 -0.63 -13.24
CA PRO A 244 18.23 -1.84 -13.28
C PRO A 244 18.82 -2.92 -12.36
N GLN A 245 17.96 -3.80 -11.88
CA GLN A 245 18.36 -4.89 -10.99
C GLN A 245 19.46 -5.75 -11.63
N GLY A 246 20.52 -6.01 -10.86
CA GLY A 246 21.66 -6.85 -11.29
C GLY A 246 22.69 -6.13 -12.16
N GLY A 247 22.43 -4.89 -12.61
CA GLY A 247 23.37 -4.07 -13.37
C GLY A 247 23.99 -2.95 -12.54
N ASP A 248 25.22 -2.54 -12.88
CA ASP A 248 25.92 -1.42 -12.25
C ASP A 248 25.96 -0.15 -13.12
N ASN A 249 25.50 -0.27 -14.36
CA ASN A 249 25.38 0.84 -15.30
C ASN A 249 24.00 1.49 -15.21
N ILE A 250 23.94 2.77 -15.57
CA ILE A 250 22.69 3.49 -15.73
C ILE A 250 21.93 2.91 -16.93
N SER A 251 20.61 2.83 -16.79
CA SER A 251 19.64 2.53 -17.84
C SER A 251 18.71 3.71 -18.01
N VAL A 252 18.33 3.96 -19.26
CA VAL A 252 17.39 5.00 -19.63
C VAL A 252 16.25 4.36 -20.42
N THR A 253 15.02 4.54 -19.97
CA THR A 253 13.82 4.11 -20.70
C THR A 253 13.00 5.33 -21.06
N LYS A 254 12.64 5.45 -22.34
CA LYS A 254 11.87 6.58 -22.87
C LYS A 254 10.45 6.13 -23.18
N GLY A 255 9.50 7.02 -22.93
CA GLY A 255 8.12 6.89 -23.33
C GLY A 255 7.46 8.26 -23.39
N VAL A 256 6.14 8.26 -23.37
CA VAL A 256 5.27 9.42 -23.29
C VAL A 256 4.27 9.25 -22.16
N VAL A 257 3.68 10.35 -21.74
CA VAL A 257 2.59 10.34 -20.77
C VAL A 257 1.31 9.79 -21.38
N SER A 258 0.85 8.66 -20.85
CA SER A 258 -0.38 8.01 -21.29
C SER A 258 -1.60 8.51 -20.52
N ARG A 259 -1.45 8.81 -19.22
CA ARG A 259 -2.57 9.21 -18.34
C ARG A 259 -2.08 9.93 -17.09
N VAL A 260 -2.90 10.82 -16.54
CA VAL A 260 -2.73 11.37 -15.19
C VAL A 260 -3.99 11.10 -14.39
N GLU A 261 -3.90 10.23 -13.39
CA GLU A 261 -5.07 9.85 -12.58
C GLU A 261 -4.67 9.44 -11.15
N PRO A 262 -5.62 9.46 -10.19
CA PRO A 262 -5.41 8.87 -8.89
C PRO A 262 -5.28 7.36 -9.03
N THR A 263 -4.19 6.81 -8.49
CA THR A 263 -3.95 5.37 -8.45
C THR A 263 -3.68 4.94 -7.02
N GLN A 264 -3.86 3.64 -6.76
CA GLN A 264 -3.46 3.08 -5.48
C GLN A 264 -1.93 2.90 -5.46
N TYR A 265 -1.27 3.57 -4.52
CA TYR A 265 0.15 3.39 -4.27
C TYR A 265 0.32 2.08 -3.49
N ALA A 266 0.93 1.06 -4.12
CA ALA A 266 0.97 -0.27 -3.55
C ALA A 266 1.70 -0.33 -2.19
N HIS A 267 2.77 0.45 -2.04
CA HIS A 267 3.54 0.54 -0.79
C HIS A 267 2.76 1.22 0.35
N GLY A 268 2.01 2.27 0.02
CA GLY A 268 1.31 3.11 0.99
C GLY A 268 -0.16 2.78 1.21
N ALA A 269 -0.74 1.90 0.39
CA ALA A 269 -2.16 1.61 0.27
C ALA A 269 -3.08 2.83 0.21
N THR A 270 -2.55 3.96 -0.26
CA THR A 270 -3.24 5.26 -0.34
C THR A 270 -3.50 5.60 -1.80
N GLN A 271 -4.65 6.23 -2.09
CA GLN A 271 -4.92 6.75 -3.43
C GLN A 271 -4.38 8.17 -3.56
N LEU A 272 -3.38 8.34 -4.41
CA LEU A 272 -2.77 9.63 -4.74
C LEU A 272 -2.65 9.75 -6.25
N MET A 273 -2.50 10.99 -6.74
CA MET A 273 -2.23 11.23 -8.15
C MET A 273 -0.94 10.50 -8.57
N ALA A 274 -0.99 9.80 -9.70
CA ALA A 274 0.17 9.29 -10.41
C ALA A 274 0.09 9.66 -11.89
N ILE A 275 1.24 9.65 -12.55
CA ILE A 275 1.32 9.77 -14.00
C ILE A 275 1.67 8.38 -14.53
N GLN A 276 0.82 7.89 -15.43
CA GLN A 276 1.08 6.68 -16.20
C GLN A 276 1.90 7.06 -17.44
N ILE A 277 2.96 6.29 -17.68
CA ILE A 277 3.81 6.40 -18.86
C ILE A 277 3.91 5.06 -19.58
N ASP A 278 4.15 5.09 -20.88
CA ASP A 278 4.38 3.90 -21.71
C ASP A 278 5.87 3.51 -21.81
N ALA A 279 6.66 3.90 -20.80
CA ALA A 279 8.04 3.45 -20.64
C ALA A 279 8.11 2.28 -19.65
N ALA A 280 9.00 1.33 -19.93
CA ALA A 280 9.26 0.23 -19.00
C ALA A 280 9.92 0.74 -17.70
N ILE A 281 9.35 0.39 -16.55
CA ILE A 281 9.99 0.54 -15.24
C ILE A 281 10.39 -0.84 -14.74
N ASN A 282 11.68 -1.12 -14.71
CA ASN A 282 12.16 -2.41 -14.20
C ASN A 282 12.52 -2.28 -12.72
N PRO A 283 12.48 -3.39 -11.94
CA PRO A 283 13.06 -3.41 -10.61
C PRO A 283 14.47 -2.82 -10.62
N GLY A 284 14.76 -1.96 -9.64
CA GLY A 284 16.00 -1.19 -9.54
C GLY A 284 15.90 0.24 -10.05
N ASN A 285 15.11 0.52 -11.10
CA ASN A 285 14.88 1.91 -11.56
C ASN A 285 13.97 2.70 -10.61
N SER A 286 13.22 2.01 -9.76
CA SER A 286 12.41 2.62 -8.69
C SER A 286 13.26 3.56 -7.82
N GLY A 287 12.77 4.77 -7.66
CA GLY A 287 13.39 5.88 -6.93
C GLY A 287 14.20 6.82 -7.84
N GLY A 288 14.46 6.43 -9.09
CA GLY A 288 15.11 7.27 -10.09
C GLY A 288 14.19 8.36 -10.66
N PRO A 289 14.75 9.42 -11.26
CA PRO A 289 13.97 10.52 -11.81
C PRO A 289 13.35 10.14 -13.15
N ALA A 290 12.14 10.66 -13.37
CA ALA A 290 11.51 10.76 -14.68
C ALA A 290 11.69 12.21 -15.16
N ILE A 291 12.40 12.41 -16.26
CA ILE A 291 12.85 13.70 -16.78
C ILE A 291 12.03 14.08 -18.01
N MET A 292 11.61 15.34 -18.06
CA MET A 292 10.90 16.00 -19.15
C MET A 292 11.64 17.29 -19.50
N GLY A 293 12.24 17.35 -20.69
CA GLY A 293 13.19 18.41 -21.04
C GLY A 293 14.39 18.39 -20.10
N ASP A 294 14.60 19.50 -19.38
CA ASP A 294 15.68 19.69 -18.41
C ASP A 294 15.26 19.52 -16.94
N LYS A 295 14.02 19.10 -16.67
CA LYS A 295 13.44 19.04 -15.32
C LYS A 295 12.85 17.69 -14.98
N VAL A 296 12.76 17.41 -13.69
CA VAL A 296 12.10 16.21 -13.17
C VAL A 296 10.59 16.38 -13.21
N ALA A 297 9.91 15.49 -13.93
CA ALA A 297 8.45 15.35 -13.98
C ALA A 297 7.91 14.40 -12.88
N GLY A 298 8.75 13.51 -12.35
CA GLY A 298 8.36 12.64 -11.25
C GLY A 298 9.44 11.65 -10.79
N VAL A 299 9.07 10.75 -9.87
CA VAL A 299 9.91 9.62 -9.41
C VAL A 299 9.34 8.30 -9.91
N ALA A 300 10.13 7.47 -10.58
CA ALA A 300 9.70 6.13 -10.99
C ALA A 300 9.45 5.26 -9.76
N PHE A 301 8.35 4.49 -9.70
CA PHE A 301 8.06 3.68 -8.50
C PHE A 301 7.46 2.30 -8.75
N GLN A 302 6.32 2.19 -9.46
CA GLN A 302 5.59 0.92 -9.62
C GLN A 302 5.16 0.66 -11.06
N ASN A 303 4.98 -0.62 -11.40
CA ASN A 303 4.30 -1.09 -12.61
C ASN A 303 2.94 -1.68 -12.27
N LEU A 304 2.06 -1.72 -13.26
CA LEU A 304 0.86 -2.55 -13.17
C LEU A 304 1.22 -4.02 -13.39
N SER A 305 1.04 -4.86 -12.37
CA SER A 305 1.30 -6.31 -12.49
C SER A 305 0.47 -6.95 -13.61
N GLY A 306 1.13 -7.68 -14.51
CA GLY A 306 0.47 -8.37 -15.62
C GLY A 306 0.18 -7.50 -16.85
N ALA A 307 0.60 -6.23 -16.86
CA ALA A 307 0.59 -5.39 -18.05
C ALA A 307 2.02 -5.08 -18.52
N GLU A 308 2.23 -5.09 -19.83
CA GLU A 308 3.48 -4.68 -20.46
C GLU A 308 3.45 -3.18 -20.78
N ASN A 309 4.59 -2.50 -20.65
CA ASN A 309 4.76 -1.08 -20.98
C ASN A 309 3.77 -0.15 -20.26
N ILE A 310 3.43 -0.45 -19.00
CA ILE A 310 2.66 0.43 -18.12
C ILE A 310 3.48 0.70 -16.86
N GLY A 311 4.15 1.86 -16.87
CA GLY A 311 4.88 2.40 -15.74
C GLY A 311 4.13 3.53 -15.06
N TYR A 312 4.37 3.71 -13.76
CA TYR A 312 3.88 4.88 -13.02
C TYR A 312 5.02 5.68 -12.42
N ILE A 313 4.85 7.00 -12.44
CA ILE A 313 5.73 7.95 -11.76
C ILE A 313 4.94 8.79 -10.75
N ILE A 314 5.59 9.09 -9.63
CA ILE A 314 5.08 9.95 -8.56
C ILE A 314 5.25 11.40 -9.03
N PRO A 315 4.18 12.19 -9.19
CA PRO A 315 4.24 13.48 -9.84
C PRO A 315 4.81 14.56 -8.93
N VAL A 316 5.39 15.61 -9.52
CA VAL A 316 6.03 16.71 -8.76
C VAL A 316 5.19 17.32 -7.65
N PRO A 317 3.86 17.56 -7.76
CA PRO A 317 3.08 18.10 -6.65
C PRO A 317 3.09 17.21 -5.40
N VAL A 318 3.10 15.88 -5.57
CA VAL A 318 3.20 14.92 -4.47
C VAL A 318 4.60 15.00 -3.84
N ILE A 319 5.65 15.08 -4.68
CA ILE A 319 7.05 15.27 -4.22
C ILE A 319 7.20 16.58 -3.42
N LYS A 320 6.71 17.70 -3.96
CA LYS A 320 6.74 19.01 -3.29
C LYS A 320 5.96 18.99 -1.98
N ARG A 321 4.80 18.34 -1.93
CA ARG A 321 3.98 18.20 -0.72
C ARG A 321 4.69 17.38 0.36
N PHE A 322 5.41 16.33 -0.03
CA PHE A 322 6.23 15.52 0.86
C PHE A 322 7.42 16.34 1.42
N ILE A 323 8.23 16.94 0.55
CA ILE A 323 9.42 17.72 0.94
C ILE A 323 9.02 18.89 1.86
N SER A 324 8.02 19.69 1.47
CA SER A 324 7.57 20.83 2.31
C SER A 324 7.05 20.39 3.67
N GLY A 325 6.31 19.28 3.76
CA GLY A 325 5.84 18.76 5.05
C GLY A 325 6.98 18.34 5.98
N VAL A 326 8.03 17.73 5.41
CA VAL A 326 9.24 17.35 6.15
C VAL A 326 10.02 18.59 6.59
N GLU A 327 10.18 19.59 5.73
CA GLU A 327 10.88 20.84 6.07
C GLU A 327 10.15 21.65 7.15
N GLU A 328 8.81 21.68 7.13
CA GLU A 328 8.01 22.44 8.09
C GLU A 328 7.96 21.80 9.48
N SER A 329 7.93 20.47 9.57
CA SER A 329 7.67 19.76 10.83
C SER A 329 8.80 18.84 11.29
N GLY A 330 9.85 18.69 10.49
CA GLY A 330 10.95 17.74 10.71
C GLY A 330 10.57 16.28 10.50
N LYS A 331 9.29 15.97 10.19
CA LYS A 331 8.78 14.61 9.98
C LYS A 331 7.72 14.60 8.88
N TYR A 332 7.45 13.43 8.31
CA TYR A 332 6.35 13.29 7.37
C TYR A 332 5.01 13.17 8.12
N SER A 333 4.02 14.01 7.76
CA SER A 333 2.74 14.09 8.46
C SER A 333 1.62 13.24 7.87
N GLY A 334 1.75 12.75 6.64
CA GLY A 334 0.65 12.10 5.91
C GLY A 334 -0.14 13.04 4.98
N PHE A 335 -0.98 12.46 4.12
CA PHE A 335 -1.94 13.18 3.27
C PHE A 335 -3.29 13.37 3.97
N CYS A 336 -3.92 14.51 3.71
CA CYS A 336 -5.21 14.85 4.30
C CYS A 336 -6.36 14.06 3.65
N THR A 337 -7.39 13.78 4.45
CA THR A 337 -8.65 13.19 3.96
C THR A 337 -9.83 13.83 4.69
N LEU A 338 -11.00 13.84 4.04
CA LEU A 338 -12.28 14.17 4.69
C LEU A 338 -12.79 13.02 5.56
N GLY A 339 -12.27 11.81 5.35
CA GLY A 339 -12.74 10.60 6.02
C GLY A 339 -14.18 10.25 5.66
N ILE A 340 -14.59 10.46 4.40
CA ILE A 340 -15.93 10.14 3.92
C ILE A 340 -15.89 9.07 2.83
N SER A 341 -16.97 8.32 2.70
CA SER A 341 -17.26 7.52 1.51
C SER A 341 -18.42 8.15 0.77
N CYS A 342 -18.31 8.19 -0.56
CA CYS A 342 -19.29 8.80 -1.42
C CYS A 342 -19.89 7.79 -2.40
N GLN A 343 -21.10 8.09 -2.87
CA GLN A 343 -21.78 7.37 -3.94
C GLN A 343 -22.05 8.35 -5.08
N ALA A 344 -21.74 7.93 -6.31
CA ALA A 344 -22.05 8.68 -7.51
C ALA A 344 -23.56 8.91 -7.66
N THR A 345 -23.95 10.09 -8.14
CA THR A 345 -25.36 10.51 -8.27
C THR A 345 -25.84 10.54 -9.72
N GLU A 346 -25.25 9.74 -10.61
CA GLU A 346 -25.59 9.71 -12.05
C GLU A 346 -27.06 9.35 -12.31
N ASN A 347 -27.65 8.54 -11.44
CA ASN A 347 -29.06 8.18 -11.52
C ASN A 347 -29.98 9.40 -11.23
N ILE A 348 -30.85 9.73 -12.18
CA ILE A 348 -31.77 10.88 -12.09
C ILE A 348 -32.73 10.74 -10.90
N GLN A 349 -33.31 9.55 -10.69
CA GLN A 349 -34.29 9.32 -9.62
C GLN A 349 -33.67 9.49 -8.23
N LEU A 350 -32.39 9.14 -8.06
CA LEU A 350 -31.63 9.42 -6.85
C LEU A 350 -31.56 10.93 -6.60
N ARG A 351 -31.18 11.72 -7.61
CA ARG A 351 -31.10 13.18 -7.49
C ARG A 351 -32.46 13.80 -7.16
N GLU A 352 -33.51 13.38 -7.85
CA GLU A 352 -34.88 13.86 -7.60
C GLU A 352 -35.35 13.54 -6.16
N CYS A 353 -35.04 12.34 -5.65
CA CYS A 353 -35.40 11.93 -4.30
C CYS A 353 -34.79 12.85 -3.22
N PHE A 354 -33.55 13.31 -3.44
CA PHE A 354 -32.85 14.23 -2.54
C PHE A 354 -33.12 15.72 -2.83
N GLY A 355 -34.03 16.04 -3.77
CA GLY A 355 -34.39 17.42 -4.11
C GLY A 355 -33.30 18.18 -4.87
N MET A 356 -32.39 17.45 -5.53
CA MET A 356 -31.30 18.04 -6.30
C MET A 356 -31.81 18.52 -7.66
N ARG A 357 -31.72 19.84 -7.88
CA ARG A 357 -32.12 20.46 -9.15
C ARG A 357 -31.23 20.00 -10.30
N SER A 358 -31.74 20.11 -11.53
CA SER A 358 -31.04 19.63 -12.74
C SER A 358 -29.74 20.39 -13.07
N ASP A 359 -29.59 21.61 -12.56
CA ASP A 359 -28.38 22.44 -12.69
C ASP A 359 -27.28 22.08 -11.68
N LEU A 360 -27.60 21.31 -10.64
CA LEU A 360 -26.66 20.91 -9.61
C LEU A 360 -25.98 19.60 -9.99
N THR A 361 -24.74 19.44 -9.54
CA THR A 361 -23.99 18.18 -9.59
C THR A 361 -23.30 17.91 -8.25
N GLY A 362 -22.99 16.66 -7.95
CA GLY A 362 -22.30 16.31 -6.71
C GLY A 362 -22.37 14.83 -6.36
N VAL A 363 -21.81 14.45 -5.20
CA VAL A 363 -21.79 13.06 -4.73
C VAL A 363 -22.48 12.88 -3.39
N LEU A 364 -23.17 11.75 -3.22
CA LEU A 364 -23.92 11.44 -2.00
C LEU A 364 -22.98 10.90 -0.92
N VAL A 365 -22.98 11.53 0.26
CA VAL A 365 -22.19 11.08 1.42
C VAL A 365 -22.85 9.84 2.04
N SER A 366 -22.21 8.68 1.89
CA SER A 366 -22.75 7.38 2.34
C SER A 366 -22.22 6.95 3.71
N ARG A 367 -20.99 7.33 4.04
CA ARG A 367 -20.34 7.02 5.32
C ARG A 367 -19.39 8.14 5.72
N ILE A 368 -19.28 8.38 7.03
CA ILE A 368 -18.34 9.36 7.60
C ILE A 368 -17.56 8.68 8.73
N ASN A 369 -16.24 8.85 8.73
CA ASN A 369 -15.36 8.38 9.78
C ASN A 369 -15.62 9.18 11.07
N PRO A 370 -15.97 8.52 12.20
CA PRO A 370 -16.27 9.22 13.45
C PRO A 370 -15.13 10.11 13.97
N LEU A 371 -13.89 9.78 13.60
CA LEU A 371 -12.71 10.54 14.01
C LEU A 371 -12.36 11.69 13.07
N SER A 372 -13.04 11.86 11.93
CA SER A 372 -12.81 13.00 11.05
C SER A 372 -13.59 14.23 11.51
N ASP A 373 -13.05 15.42 11.24
CA ASP A 373 -13.73 16.67 11.60
C ASP A 373 -15.00 16.86 10.76
N ALA A 374 -15.06 16.23 9.58
CA ALA A 374 -16.25 16.15 8.75
C ALA A 374 -17.44 15.51 9.48
N HIS A 375 -17.22 14.60 10.44
CA HIS A 375 -18.29 14.01 11.24
C HIS A 375 -19.08 15.03 12.08
N ARG A 376 -18.50 16.19 12.38
CA ARG A 376 -19.15 17.25 13.16
C ARG A 376 -20.06 18.14 12.31
N VAL A 377 -19.83 18.21 10.99
CA VAL A 377 -20.47 19.18 10.10
C VAL A 377 -21.29 18.52 8.99
N LEU A 378 -20.80 17.41 8.43
CA LEU A 378 -21.50 16.60 7.44
C LEU A 378 -22.42 15.58 8.10
N LYS A 379 -23.45 15.17 7.36
CA LYS A 379 -24.35 14.10 7.73
C LYS A 379 -24.39 13.07 6.62
N LYS A 380 -24.75 11.84 7.00
CA LYS A 380 -25.16 10.85 6.01
C LYS A 380 -26.29 11.44 5.17
N ASP A 381 -26.26 11.16 3.88
CA ASP A 381 -27.24 11.57 2.89
C ASP A 381 -27.16 13.06 2.47
N ASP A 382 -26.15 13.80 2.94
CA ASP A 382 -25.77 15.08 2.30
C ASP A 382 -25.24 14.80 0.87
N ILE A 383 -25.53 15.68 -0.09
CA ILE A 383 -24.86 15.67 -1.40
C ILE A 383 -23.77 16.74 -1.38
N LEU A 384 -22.51 16.34 -1.52
CA LEU A 384 -21.38 17.24 -1.64
C LEU A 384 -21.33 17.82 -3.06
N LEU A 385 -21.59 19.13 -3.17
CA LEU A 385 -21.71 19.86 -4.44
C LEU A 385 -20.37 20.51 -4.85
N GLU A 386 -19.68 21.14 -3.90
CA GLU A 386 -18.43 21.86 -4.16
C GLU A 386 -17.42 21.65 -3.02
N PHE A 387 -16.14 21.67 -3.37
CA PHE A 387 -15.00 21.70 -2.44
C PHE A 387 -14.12 22.91 -2.78
N ASP A 388 -13.97 23.85 -1.85
CA ASP A 388 -13.25 25.12 -2.04
C ASP A 388 -13.68 25.88 -3.31
N GLY A 389 -14.98 25.93 -3.56
CA GLY A 389 -15.57 26.58 -4.74
C GLY A 389 -15.40 25.80 -6.06
N VAL A 390 -14.80 24.61 -6.04
CA VAL A 390 -14.69 23.73 -7.20
C VAL A 390 -15.88 22.78 -7.24
N ALA A 391 -16.69 22.87 -8.30
CA ALA A 391 -17.87 22.01 -8.49
C ALA A 391 -17.50 20.54 -8.74
N ILE A 392 -18.17 19.66 -8.02
CA ILE A 392 -18.02 18.20 -8.10
C ILE A 392 -19.12 17.65 -9.01
N ALA A 393 -18.75 16.82 -9.98
CA ALA A 393 -19.71 16.16 -10.86
C ALA A 393 -20.40 14.96 -10.18
N ASN A 394 -21.48 14.49 -10.79
CA ASN A 394 -22.24 13.30 -10.33
C ASN A 394 -21.38 12.03 -10.27
N ASP A 395 -20.38 12.00 -11.14
CA ASP A 395 -19.08 11.35 -11.09
C ASP A 395 -18.25 11.09 -9.84
N GLY A 396 -18.23 12.11 -8.95
CA GLY A 396 -17.10 12.34 -8.04
C GLY A 396 -15.88 13.02 -8.67
N THR A 397 -15.93 13.49 -9.91
CA THR A 397 -14.78 14.19 -10.52
C THR A 397 -14.90 15.72 -10.48
N VAL A 398 -13.77 16.40 -10.52
CA VAL A 398 -13.61 17.86 -10.63
C VAL A 398 -12.80 18.21 -11.89
N PRO A 399 -12.94 19.44 -12.44
CA PRO A 399 -12.06 19.92 -13.50
C PRO A 399 -10.60 19.92 -13.04
N PHE A 400 -9.68 19.45 -13.89
CA PHE A 400 -8.25 19.41 -13.58
C PHE A 400 -7.45 20.34 -14.51
N ARG A 401 -7.32 19.98 -15.79
CA ARG A 401 -6.56 20.73 -16.80
C ARG A 401 -7.24 20.61 -18.14
N ASN A 402 -7.38 21.71 -18.88
CA ASN A 402 -8.02 21.71 -20.20
C ASN A 402 -9.38 20.96 -20.18
N ARG A 403 -9.42 19.75 -20.76
CA ARG A 403 -10.62 18.89 -20.82
C ARG A 403 -10.53 17.65 -19.91
N GLU A 404 -9.50 17.57 -19.08
CA GLU A 404 -9.26 16.47 -18.13
C GLU A 404 -10.02 16.68 -16.82
N ARG A 405 -10.41 15.56 -16.22
CA ARG A 405 -11.12 15.51 -14.94
C ARG A 405 -10.41 14.54 -14.01
N ILE A 406 -10.39 14.85 -12.72
CA ILE A 406 -9.77 14.03 -11.68
C ILE A 406 -10.74 13.85 -10.52
N THR A 407 -10.58 12.82 -9.68
CA THR A 407 -11.43 12.68 -8.49
C THR A 407 -11.22 13.85 -7.54
N PHE A 408 -12.27 14.28 -6.84
CA PHE A 408 -12.19 15.42 -5.92
C PHE A 408 -11.26 15.16 -4.72
N ASP A 409 -10.99 13.89 -4.38
CA ASP A 409 -10.01 13.51 -3.35
C ASP A 409 -8.61 14.09 -3.61
N HIS A 410 -8.26 14.36 -4.87
CA HIS A 410 -7.02 15.06 -5.21
C HIS A 410 -6.94 16.44 -4.54
N LEU A 411 -8.03 17.21 -4.55
CA LEU A 411 -8.07 18.54 -3.91
C LEU A 411 -7.85 18.44 -2.40
N VAL A 412 -8.43 17.40 -1.78
CA VAL A 412 -8.32 17.15 -0.34
C VAL A 412 -6.89 16.74 0.04
N SER A 413 -6.29 15.81 -0.71
CA SER A 413 -4.96 15.28 -0.41
C SER A 413 -3.87 16.36 -0.49
N MET A 414 -4.02 17.36 -1.37
CA MET A 414 -3.06 18.46 -1.52
C MET A 414 -3.10 19.49 -0.39
N LYS A 415 -4.10 19.45 0.48
CA LYS A 415 -4.20 20.34 1.65
C LYS A 415 -3.13 20.06 2.70
N LYS A 416 -2.81 21.09 3.50
CA LYS A 416 -1.97 20.93 4.70
C LYS A 416 -2.80 20.41 5.89
N PRO A 417 -2.19 19.68 6.84
CA PRO A 417 -2.92 19.19 8.00
C PRO A 417 -3.39 20.37 8.85
N GLY A 418 -4.67 20.38 9.22
CA GLY A 418 -5.31 21.46 9.96
C GLY A 418 -5.78 22.64 9.10
N GLU A 419 -5.57 22.60 7.79
CA GLU A 419 -6.13 23.59 6.88
C GLU A 419 -7.66 23.46 6.84
N THR A 420 -8.36 24.60 6.79
CA THR A 420 -9.82 24.64 6.66
C THR A 420 -10.20 24.64 5.18
N ALA A 421 -11.14 23.77 4.82
CA ALA A 421 -11.77 23.71 3.51
C ALA A 421 -13.26 24.12 3.63
N VAL A 422 -13.77 24.74 2.58
CA VAL A 422 -15.17 25.15 2.45
C VAL A 422 -15.90 24.10 1.62
N LEU A 423 -16.93 23.48 2.20
CA LEU A 423 -17.79 22.52 1.54
C LEU A 423 -19.14 23.17 1.23
N LYS A 424 -19.63 22.99 0.01
CA LYS A 424 -21.02 23.27 -0.32
C LYS A 424 -21.79 21.98 -0.43
N VAL A 425 -22.88 21.85 0.31
CA VAL A 425 -23.67 20.61 0.36
C VAL A 425 -25.16 20.88 0.12
N LEU A 426 -25.85 19.92 -0.46
CA LEU A 426 -27.30 19.85 -0.45
C LEU A 426 -27.76 18.98 0.72
N ARG A 427 -28.58 19.54 1.61
CA ARG A 427 -29.20 18.84 2.73
C ARG A 427 -30.68 19.18 2.76
N ASP A 428 -31.54 18.16 2.77
CA ASP A 428 -33.00 18.33 2.76
C ASP A 428 -33.49 19.27 1.63
N GLY A 429 -32.86 19.19 0.45
CA GLY A 429 -33.16 20.03 -0.71
C GLY A 429 -32.67 21.49 -0.61
N LYS A 430 -31.89 21.86 0.41
CA LYS A 430 -31.33 23.20 0.60
C LYS A 430 -29.81 23.18 0.54
N GLU A 431 -29.24 24.21 -0.09
CA GLU A 431 -27.78 24.40 -0.15
C GLU A 431 -27.27 24.98 1.18
N HIS A 432 -26.17 24.42 1.68
CA HIS A 432 -25.48 24.85 2.89
C HIS A 432 -23.98 24.99 2.60
N GLU A 433 -23.36 26.00 3.18
CA GLU A 433 -21.91 26.16 3.20
C GLU A 433 -21.37 25.78 4.58
N LEU A 434 -20.37 24.91 4.61
CA LEU A 434 -19.83 24.30 5.83
C LEU A 434 -18.30 24.38 5.81
N ASN A 435 -17.71 24.78 6.93
CA ASN A 435 -16.25 24.77 7.09
C ASN A 435 -15.81 23.48 7.78
N VAL A 436 -14.77 22.84 7.25
CA VAL A 436 -14.20 21.63 7.82
C VAL A 436 -12.68 21.70 7.83
N SER A 437 -12.05 21.28 8.93
CA SER A 437 -10.60 21.08 8.98
C SER A 437 -10.26 19.71 8.41
N VAL A 438 -9.23 19.65 7.56
CA VAL A 438 -8.77 18.38 6.98
C VAL A 438 -7.46 17.94 7.62
N ARG A 439 -7.35 16.63 7.88
CA ARG A 439 -6.14 16.05 8.47
C ARG A 439 -5.98 14.59 8.03
N PRO A 440 -4.76 14.05 8.10
CA PRO A 440 -4.53 12.62 7.97
C PRO A 440 -5.33 11.84 9.02
N LEU A 441 -5.83 10.67 8.64
CA LEU A 441 -6.58 9.79 9.52
C LEU A 441 -5.90 8.43 9.63
N GLN A 442 -5.80 7.92 10.86
CA GLN A 442 -5.29 6.58 11.10
C GLN A 442 -6.45 5.57 10.98
N PRO A 443 -6.28 4.48 10.22
CA PRO A 443 -7.27 3.40 10.17
C PRO A 443 -7.30 2.63 11.50
N LEU A 444 -8.43 2.00 11.82
CA LEU A 444 -8.57 1.15 13.01
C LEU A 444 -7.59 -0.03 12.97
N VAL A 445 -7.44 -0.64 11.78
CA VAL A 445 -6.45 -1.68 11.52
C VAL A 445 -5.42 -1.11 10.56
N PRO A 446 -4.18 -0.84 11.02
CA PRO A 446 -3.10 -0.32 10.19
C PRO A 446 -2.85 -1.21 8.97
N VAL A 447 -2.80 -0.59 7.78
CA VAL A 447 -2.60 -1.30 6.51
C VAL A 447 -1.14 -1.67 6.30
N HIS A 448 -0.22 -0.79 6.69
CA HIS A 448 1.22 -1.03 6.71
C HIS A 448 1.85 -0.44 7.98
N GLN A 449 2.96 -1.04 8.44
CA GLN A 449 3.74 -0.58 9.59
C GLN A 449 5.23 -0.83 9.33
N PHE A 450 5.78 -0.12 8.35
CA PHE A 450 7.21 -0.15 8.08
C PHE A 450 7.98 0.66 9.11
N ASP A 451 9.27 0.38 9.26
CA ASP A 451 10.24 1.11 10.09
C ASP A 451 9.84 1.16 11.58
N LYS A 452 8.91 0.30 12.00
CA LYS A 452 8.41 0.20 13.37
C LYS A 452 8.28 -1.26 13.79
N LEU A 453 8.79 -1.59 14.97
CA LEU A 453 8.57 -2.90 15.57
C LEU A 453 7.10 -3.07 16.02
N PRO A 454 6.47 -4.23 15.81
CA PRO A 454 5.11 -4.48 16.25
C PRO A 454 5.00 -4.49 17.77
N SER A 455 3.96 -3.83 18.30
CA SER A 455 3.67 -3.86 19.72
C SER A 455 3.19 -5.25 20.15
N TYR A 456 3.64 -5.74 21.30
CA TYR A 456 3.19 -7.02 21.85
C TYR A 456 3.26 -7.04 23.37
N TYR A 457 2.42 -7.88 23.97
CA TYR A 457 2.42 -8.17 25.39
C TYR A 457 2.20 -9.67 25.64
N ILE A 458 2.98 -10.25 26.52
CA ILE A 458 2.93 -11.67 26.88
C ILE A 458 2.68 -11.81 28.36
N PHE A 459 1.60 -12.50 28.71
CA PHE A 459 1.27 -12.83 30.10
C PHE A 459 0.86 -14.29 30.21
N ALA A 460 1.52 -15.07 31.07
CA ALA A 460 1.29 -16.51 31.25
C ALA A 460 1.28 -17.33 29.94
N GLY A 461 2.07 -16.90 28.96
CA GLY A 461 2.19 -17.51 27.64
C GLY A 461 1.14 -17.06 26.62
N PHE A 462 0.12 -16.29 27.01
CA PHE A 462 -0.81 -15.67 26.08
C PHE A 462 -0.13 -14.49 25.39
N VAL A 463 -0.08 -14.51 24.05
CA VAL A 463 0.56 -13.46 23.25
C VAL A 463 -0.51 -12.52 22.71
N PHE A 464 -0.49 -11.28 23.17
CA PHE A 464 -1.42 -10.23 22.76
C PHE A 464 -0.75 -9.24 21.82
N ILE A 465 -1.41 -8.92 20.72
CA ILE A 465 -0.95 -7.95 19.72
C ILE A 465 -2.13 -7.10 19.23
N PRO A 466 -1.91 -5.86 18.76
CA PRO A 466 -2.93 -5.17 17.98
C PRO A 466 -3.09 -5.87 16.61
N LEU A 467 -4.32 -6.01 16.14
CA LEU A 467 -4.58 -6.47 14.78
C LEU A 467 -4.07 -5.42 13.78
N THR A 468 -3.25 -5.88 12.84
CA THR A 468 -2.73 -5.09 11.72
C THR A 468 -2.88 -5.90 10.44
N GLN A 469 -2.95 -5.27 9.26
CA GLN A 469 -2.93 -6.02 8.01
C GLN A 469 -1.59 -6.74 7.77
N PRO A 470 -0.41 -6.20 8.16
CA PRO A 470 0.83 -6.96 8.12
C PRO A 470 0.79 -8.28 8.89
N TYR A 471 0.08 -8.35 10.03
CA TYR A 471 -0.19 -9.62 10.71
C TYR A 471 -1.01 -10.58 9.84
N LEU A 472 -2.05 -10.08 9.15
CA LEU A 472 -2.84 -10.90 8.23
C LEU A 472 -2.02 -11.34 7.01
N HIS A 473 -1.08 -10.51 6.53
CA HIS A 473 -0.20 -10.84 5.39
C HIS A 473 0.77 -12.00 5.71
N GLU A 474 1.03 -12.31 6.98
CA GLU A 474 1.83 -13.49 7.35
C GLU A 474 1.16 -14.83 6.96
N PHE A 475 -0.14 -14.82 6.63
CA PHE A 475 -0.87 -15.98 6.09
C PHE A 475 -0.58 -16.23 4.58
N GLY A 476 0.37 -15.49 3.99
CA GLY A 476 0.85 -15.68 2.62
C GLY A 476 0.22 -14.72 1.61
N GLU A 477 0.55 -14.90 0.33
CA GLU A 477 0.09 -14.01 -0.76
C GLU A 477 -1.44 -13.95 -0.86
N ASP A 478 -2.11 -15.09 -0.65
CA ASP A 478 -3.59 -15.19 -0.61
C ASP A 478 -4.15 -15.04 0.82
N TRP A 479 -3.60 -14.11 1.59
CA TRP A 479 -4.01 -13.86 2.98
C TRP A 479 -5.50 -13.58 3.11
N TYR A 480 -6.13 -12.99 2.09
CA TYR A 480 -7.56 -12.69 2.12
C TYR A 480 -8.41 -13.96 2.33
N ASN A 481 -8.00 -15.07 1.70
CA ASN A 481 -8.67 -16.35 1.82
C ASN A 481 -8.10 -17.23 2.95
N ASN A 482 -6.80 -17.10 3.26
CA ASN A 482 -6.13 -17.96 4.24
C ASN A 482 -6.22 -17.45 5.69
N SER A 483 -6.35 -16.14 5.88
CA SER A 483 -6.47 -15.55 7.22
C SER A 483 -7.85 -15.77 7.83
N PRO A 484 -7.99 -15.70 9.16
CA PRO A 484 -9.27 -15.83 9.83
C PRO A 484 -10.28 -14.81 9.31
N ARG A 485 -11.32 -15.30 8.63
CA ARG A 485 -12.32 -14.47 7.93
C ARG A 485 -12.89 -13.34 8.80
N ARG A 486 -13.11 -13.59 10.08
CA ARG A 486 -13.56 -12.59 11.05
C ARG A 486 -12.59 -11.41 11.18
N LEU A 487 -11.30 -11.70 11.36
CA LEU A 487 -10.28 -10.66 11.49
C LEU A 487 -10.13 -9.88 10.18
N CYS A 488 -10.15 -10.59 9.04
CA CYS A 488 -10.15 -9.99 7.71
C CYS A 488 -11.36 -9.04 7.49
N GLU A 489 -12.57 -9.49 7.81
CA GLU A 489 -13.78 -8.65 7.68
C GLU A 489 -13.71 -7.39 8.54
N ARG A 490 -13.17 -7.48 9.77
CA ARG A 490 -12.97 -6.31 10.64
C ARG A 490 -11.92 -5.37 10.07
N ALA A 491 -10.76 -5.89 9.67
CA ALA A 491 -9.66 -5.12 9.12
C ALA A 491 -10.05 -4.28 7.89
N LEU A 492 -10.97 -4.78 7.08
CA LEU A 492 -11.39 -4.13 5.84
C LEU A 492 -12.60 -3.20 5.98
N ARG A 493 -13.39 -3.31 7.04
CA ARG A 493 -14.71 -2.64 7.10
C ARG A 493 -14.95 -1.79 8.34
N GLU A 494 -14.32 -2.10 9.46
CA GLU A 494 -14.54 -1.38 10.70
C GLU A 494 -13.78 -0.04 10.71
N LEU A 495 -14.40 0.98 11.31
CA LEU A 495 -13.82 2.30 11.50
C LEU A 495 -13.61 2.53 13.00
N PRO A 496 -12.59 3.31 13.37
CA PRO A 496 -12.35 3.61 14.76
C PRO A 496 -13.48 4.51 15.29
N LYS A 497 -13.89 4.25 16.52
CA LYS A 497 -14.88 5.03 17.28
C LYS A 497 -14.20 6.01 18.23
N LYS A 498 -13.02 5.65 18.74
CA LYS A 498 -12.21 6.48 19.64
C LYS A 498 -10.79 6.65 19.09
N ALA A 499 -10.16 7.78 19.43
CA ALA A 499 -8.76 8.01 19.09
C ALA A 499 -7.88 6.97 19.82
N GLY A 500 -6.94 6.35 19.09
CA GLY A 500 -6.05 5.32 19.65
C GLY A 500 -6.72 3.97 19.91
N GLU A 501 -7.95 3.73 19.44
CA GLU A 501 -8.60 2.42 19.51
C GLU A 501 -7.82 1.38 18.70
N GLN A 502 -7.64 0.18 19.27
CA GLN A 502 -7.04 -0.97 18.59
C GLN A 502 -7.85 -2.23 18.85
N LEU A 503 -7.93 -3.10 17.85
CA LEU A 503 -8.46 -4.45 18.03
C LEU A 503 -7.35 -5.35 18.59
N VAL A 504 -7.32 -5.54 19.90
CA VAL A 504 -6.32 -6.42 20.54
C VAL A 504 -6.72 -7.88 20.37
N ILE A 505 -5.84 -8.70 19.81
CA ILE A 505 -6.07 -10.13 19.59
C ILE A 505 -5.09 -10.96 20.42
N LEU A 506 -5.56 -12.12 20.87
CA LEU A 506 -4.73 -13.23 21.31
C LEU A 506 -4.21 -13.92 20.05
N SER A 507 -2.94 -13.72 19.68
CA SER A 507 -2.39 -14.30 18.46
C SER A 507 -2.07 -15.78 18.62
N GLN A 508 -1.52 -16.18 19.76
CA GLN A 508 -1.15 -17.56 20.07
C GLN A 508 -0.96 -17.78 21.58
N VAL A 509 -0.82 -19.06 21.97
CA VAL A 509 -0.50 -19.47 23.34
C VAL A 509 0.81 -20.26 23.37
N LEU A 510 1.79 -19.75 24.11
CA LEU A 510 3.04 -20.42 24.45
C LEU A 510 2.79 -21.42 25.57
N MET A 511 2.85 -22.70 25.24
CA MET A 511 2.43 -23.78 26.14
C MET A 511 3.20 -23.83 27.46
N ASP A 512 2.46 -23.92 28.56
CA ASP A 512 2.95 -24.20 29.91
C ASP A 512 1.85 -24.78 30.79
N ASP A 513 2.21 -25.40 31.91
CA ASP A 513 1.26 -26.02 32.85
C ASP A 513 0.16 -25.04 33.31
N ILE A 514 0.46 -23.74 33.39
CA ILE A 514 -0.49 -22.69 33.79
C ILE A 514 -1.65 -22.47 32.79
N ASN A 515 -1.45 -22.82 31.50
CA ASN A 515 -2.40 -22.54 30.42
C ASN A 515 -2.93 -23.80 29.71
N VAL A 516 -2.77 -24.97 30.34
CA VAL A 516 -3.34 -26.24 29.87
C VAL A 516 -4.85 -26.12 29.68
N GLY A 517 -5.34 -26.54 28.52
CA GLY A 517 -6.74 -26.44 28.10
C GLY A 517 -7.03 -25.21 27.23
N TYR A 518 -6.11 -24.24 27.17
CA TYR A 518 -6.24 -23.02 26.37
C TYR A 518 -5.36 -23.03 25.11
N GLU A 519 -4.65 -24.11 24.83
CA GLU A 519 -3.62 -24.17 23.80
C GLU A 519 -4.10 -23.94 22.36
N ARG A 520 -5.40 -24.09 22.10
CA ARG A 520 -6.01 -23.86 20.78
C ARG A 520 -6.66 -22.49 20.65
N LEU A 521 -6.60 -21.65 21.68
CA LEU A 521 -7.12 -20.30 21.61
C LEU A 521 -6.10 -19.42 20.89
N ALA A 522 -6.42 -19.05 19.65
CA ALA A 522 -5.61 -18.18 18.82
C ALA A 522 -6.54 -17.36 17.92
N GLU A 523 -6.05 -16.21 17.44
CA GLU A 523 -6.73 -15.33 16.49
C GLU A 523 -8.09 -14.80 16.99
N LEU A 524 -8.25 -14.67 18.31
CA LEU A 524 -9.47 -14.18 18.96
C LEU A 524 -9.26 -12.77 19.52
N GLN A 525 -10.21 -11.85 19.29
CA GLN A 525 -10.15 -10.54 19.94
C GLN A 525 -10.39 -10.67 21.44
N VAL A 526 -9.57 -9.97 22.24
CA VAL A 526 -9.84 -9.74 23.65
C VAL A 526 -10.84 -8.60 23.77
N LYS A 527 -12.03 -8.89 24.29
CA LYS A 527 -13.10 -7.90 24.47
C LYS A 527 -13.02 -7.24 25.82
N LYS A 528 -12.78 -8.02 26.88
CA LYS A 528 -12.76 -7.52 28.26
C LYS A 528 -11.68 -8.18 29.10
N VAL A 529 -11.21 -7.44 30.10
CA VAL A 529 -10.41 -7.94 31.22
C VAL A 529 -11.15 -7.62 32.52
N ASN A 530 -11.47 -8.63 33.33
CA ASN A 530 -12.28 -8.50 34.56
C ASN A 530 -13.56 -7.67 34.38
N GLY A 531 -14.24 -7.84 33.22
CA GLY A 531 -15.48 -7.12 32.89
C GLY A 531 -15.30 -5.71 32.32
N MET A 532 -14.08 -5.14 32.33
CA MET A 532 -13.76 -3.85 31.69
C MET A 532 -13.42 -4.02 30.21
N GLU A 533 -13.95 -3.14 29.35
CA GLU A 533 -13.70 -3.19 27.90
C GLU A 533 -12.27 -2.80 27.55
N VAL A 534 -11.65 -3.58 26.66
CA VAL A 534 -10.29 -3.31 26.15
C VAL A 534 -10.38 -2.29 25.03
N GLU A 535 -9.64 -1.18 25.18
CA GLU A 535 -9.62 -0.09 24.19
C GLU A 535 -8.44 -0.20 23.21
N ASN A 536 -7.27 -0.62 23.71
CA ASN A 536 -6.06 -0.84 22.93
C ASN A 536 -5.07 -1.72 23.72
N LEU A 537 -3.91 -2.04 23.12
CA LEU A 537 -2.95 -2.96 23.77
C LEU A 537 -2.36 -2.36 25.04
N LYS A 538 -2.05 -1.07 25.06
CA LYS A 538 -1.55 -0.38 26.27
C LYS A 538 -2.55 -0.46 27.42
N HIS A 539 -3.83 -0.22 27.13
CA HIS A 539 -4.90 -0.36 28.12
C HIS A 539 -5.01 -1.81 28.62
N LEU A 540 -4.91 -2.82 27.73
CA LEU A 540 -4.87 -4.23 28.17
C LEU A 540 -3.70 -4.49 29.13
N CYS A 541 -2.51 -3.97 28.84
CA CYS A 541 -1.35 -4.11 29.73
C CYS A 541 -1.64 -3.53 31.12
N SER A 542 -2.16 -2.30 31.21
CA SER A 542 -2.51 -1.68 32.50
C SER A 542 -3.55 -2.51 33.25
N LEU A 543 -4.61 -2.98 32.59
CA LEU A 543 -5.64 -3.81 33.22
C LEU A 543 -5.09 -5.12 33.82
N VAL A 544 -4.07 -5.69 33.19
CA VAL A 544 -3.42 -6.92 33.67
C VAL A 544 -2.41 -6.61 34.78
N GLU A 545 -1.52 -5.64 34.58
CA GLU A 545 -0.46 -5.34 35.55
C GLU A 545 -1.01 -4.75 36.85
N ASP A 546 -2.08 -3.95 36.77
CA ASP A 546 -2.74 -3.33 37.94
C ASP A 546 -3.78 -4.25 38.60
N CYS A 547 -3.89 -5.51 38.17
CA CYS A 547 -4.87 -6.45 38.70
C CYS A 547 -4.63 -6.75 40.19
N THR A 548 -5.60 -6.37 41.03
CA THR A 548 -5.62 -6.68 42.47
C THR A 548 -6.45 -7.91 42.84
N GLU A 549 -7.20 -8.47 41.89
CA GLU A 549 -8.06 -9.64 42.11
C GLU A 549 -7.23 -10.95 42.15
N GLU A 550 -7.74 -11.98 42.85
CA GLU A 550 -7.07 -13.30 42.87
C GLU A 550 -7.04 -13.92 41.46
N ASN A 551 -8.13 -13.74 40.72
CA ASN A 551 -8.30 -14.30 39.39
C ASN A 551 -8.32 -13.20 38.34
N LEU A 552 -7.62 -13.44 37.25
CA LEU A 552 -7.65 -12.64 36.05
C LEU A 552 -8.54 -13.34 35.02
N ARG A 553 -9.53 -12.62 34.49
CA ARG A 553 -10.48 -13.11 33.50
C ARG A 553 -10.31 -12.33 32.20
N PHE A 554 -10.07 -13.03 31.10
CA PHE A 554 -10.18 -12.47 29.75
C PHE A 554 -11.46 -12.98 29.09
N ASP A 555 -12.32 -12.08 28.67
CA ASP A 555 -13.46 -12.39 27.80
C ASP A 555 -13.04 -12.17 26.35
N LEU A 556 -13.06 -13.23 25.56
CA LEU A 556 -12.68 -13.22 24.16
C LEU A 556 -13.92 -13.22 23.26
N ASP A 557 -13.66 -13.08 21.97
CA ASP A 557 -14.60 -13.45 20.92
C ASP A 557 -15.14 -14.89 21.09
N ASP A 558 -16.32 -15.15 20.51
CA ASP A 558 -17.04 -16.45 20.57
C ASP A 558 -17.38 -16.92 21.98
N GLU A 559 -17.60 -15.97 22.89
CA GLU A 559 -17.96 -16.21 24.29
C GLU A 559 -16.93 -17.09 25.01
N ARG A 560 -15.70 -17.15 24.49
CA ARG A 560 -14.59 -17.87 25.11
C ARG A 560 -14.04 -17.07 26.28
N VAL A 561 -13.62 -17.79 27.31
CA VAL A 561 -13.14 -17.18 28.55
C VAL A 561 -11.84 -17.86 28.97
N ILE A 562 -10.85 -17.05 29.33
CA ILE A 562 -9.63 -17.50 30.00
C ILE A 562 -9.69 -17.03 31.45
N ILE A 563 -9.44 -17.93 32.40
CA ILE A 563 -9.34 -17.59 33.83
C ILE A 563 -8.01 -18.11 34.35
N LEU A 564 -7.25 -17.23 35.00
CA LEU A 564 -5.95 -17.55 35.58
C LEU A 564 -5.87 -17.02 37.01
N LYS A 565 -5.18 -17.74 37.89
CA LYS A 565 -4.75 -17.16 39.16
C LYS A 565 -3.63 -16.17 38.91
N TYR A 566 -3.84 -14.88 39.22
CA TYR A 566 -2.97 -13.79 38.80
C TYR A 566 -1.50 -13.99 39.25
N GLN A 567 -1.28 -14.31 40.53
CA GLN A 567 0.07 -14.50 41.07
C GLN A 567 0.81 -15.67 40.42
N ASN A 568 0.12 -16.79 40.19
CA ASN A 568 0.71 -17.95 39.52
C ASN A 568 1.04 -17.66 38.05
N ALA A 569 0.14 -16.93 37.37
CA ALA A 569 0.31 -16.48 35.99
C ALA A 569 1.50 -15.53 35.84
N LYS A 570 1.66 -14.57 36.75
CA LYS A 570 2.79 -13.65 36.79
C LYS A 570 4.13 -14.40 36.95
N LEU A 571 4.21 -15.33 37.91
CA LEU A 571 5.40 -16.15 38.11
C LEU A 571 5.71 -17.08 36.92
N ALA A 572 4.69 -17.62 36.27
CA ALA A 572 4.85 -18.48 35.11
C ALA A 572 5.41 -17.74 33.89
N THR A 573 5.07 -16.45 33.73
CA THR A 573 5.51 -15.62 32.58
C THR A 573 7.02 -15.66 32.40
N SER A 574 7.81 -15.38 33.45
CA SER A 574 9.28 -15.38 33.36
C SER A 574 9.87 -16.75 32.97
N ARG A 575 9.27 -17.85 33.46
CA ARG A 575 9.67 -19.22 33.08
C ARG A 575 9.39 -19.48 31.60
N ILE A 576 8.23 -19.05 31.10
CA ILE A 576 7.81 -19.25 29.71
C ILE A 576 8.72 -18.48 28.77
N LEU A 577 8.99 -17.19 29.04
CA LEU A 577 9.90 -16.39 28.24
C LEU A 577 11.29 -17.05 28.11
N LYS A 578 11.84 -17.53 29.24
CA LYS A 578 13.12 -18.24 29.25
C LYS A 578 13.08 -19.52 28.43
N ARG A 579 12.01 -20.33 28.54
CA ARG A 579 11.83 -21.57 27.76
C ARG A 579 11.79 -21.30 26.26
N HIS A 580 11.08 -20.25 25.85
CA HIS A 580 10.88 -19.87 24.45
C HIS A 580 11.93 -18.91 23.90
N ARG A 581 12.93 -18.53 24.71
CA ARG A 581 14.02 -17.59 24.35
C ARG A 581 13.49 -16.24 23.88
N ILE A 582 12.46 -15.75 24.56
CA ILE A 582 11.85 -14.44 24.27
C ILE A 582 12.55 -13.39 25.14
N PRO A 583 13.11 -12.32 24.56
CA PRO A 583 13.89 -11.33 25.32
C PRO A 583 13.09 -10.58 26.39
N SER A 584 11.83 -10.24 26.11
CA SER A 584 10.96 -9.46 26.99
C SER A 584 9.51 -9.93 26.87
N ALA A 585 8.72 -9.75 27.93
CA ALA A 585 7.27 -9.97 27.89
C ALA A 585 6.53 -8.84 27.17
N ILE A 586 7.13 -7.66 27.10
CA ILE A 586 6.47 -6.43 26.63
C ILE A 586 7.37 -5.71 25.61
N SER A 587 6.76 -5.19 24.55
CA SER A 587 7.46 -4.33 23.59
C SER A 587 7.81 -2.97 24.19
N ALA A 588 8.88 -2.35 23.71
CA ALA A 588 9.45 -1.13 24.29
C ALA A 588 8.46 0.06 24.29
N ASP A 589 7.55 0.13 23.31
CA ASP A 589 6.57 1.20 23.17
C ASP A 589 5.43 1.16 24.22
N LEU A 590 5.33 0.06 24.97
CA LEU A 590 4.31 -0.11 26.01
C LEU A 590 4.88 0.07 27.42
N VAL A 591 6.19 0.17 27.57
CA VAL A 591 6.85 0.46 28.86
C VAL A 591 6.78 1.96 29.10
N ASP A 592 6.16 2.38 30.21
CA ASP A 592 6.18 3.79 30.58
C ASP A 592 7.61 4.18 31.02
N GLU A 593 8.18 5.22 30.40
CA GLU A 593 9.55 5.71 30.64
C GLU A 593 9.82 6.10 32.11
N GLN A 594 8.79 6.21 32.95
CA GLN A 594 8.95 6.52 34.38
C GLN A 594 9.30 5.32 35.27
N ALA A 595 9.32 4.09 34.74
CA ALA A 595 9.64 2.89 35.54
C ALA A 595 11.14 2.50 35.55
N THR A 596 11.97 3.08 34.67
CA THR A 596 13.37 2.65 34.48
C THR A 596 14.40 3.32 35.39
N ASP A 597 14.04 4.35 36.15
CA ASP A 597 14.97 5.03 37.07
C ASP A 597 15.13 4.32 38.44
N GLY A 598 14.44 3.20 38.66
CA GLY A 598 14.40 2.50 39.94
C GLY A 598 15.44 1.38 40.16
N GLU A 599 16.21 0.97 39.15
CA GLU A 599 17.05 -0.24 39.24
C GLU A 599 18.53 -0.05 38.84
N ALA A 600 19.00 1.19 38.71
CA ALA A 600 20.40 1.52 38.43
C ALA A 600 21.14 2.09 39.66
N THR A 601 20.99 1.49 40.84
CA THR A 601 21.94 1.68 41.95
C THR A 601 22.14 0.37 42.69
N ASN A 602 23.14 -0.41 42.29
CA ASN A 602 23.99 -1.22 43.20
C ASN A 602 25.01 -2.03 42.39
N GLY A 603 26.30 -1.78 42.64
CA GLY A 603 27.35 -2.80 42.47
C GLY A 603 28.57 -2.45 41.61
N GLU A 604 29.23 -1.31 41.83
CA GLU A 604 30.66 -1.21 41.51
C GLU A 604 31.48 -1.85 42.64
N ILE A 605 32.04 -3.03 42.37
CA ILE A 605 33.15 -3.59 43.15
C ILE A 605 34.40 -3.34 42.32
N GLU A 606 35.23 -2.41 42.81
CA GLU A 606 36.59 -2.17 42.33
C GLU A 606 37.44 -3.45 42.46
N ALA A 607 38.03 -3.89 41.36
CA ALA A 607 39.15 -4.82 41.36
C ALA A 607 40.39 -4.10 40.83
N SER A 608 41.23 -3.65 41.76
CA SER A 608 42.58 -3.16 41.52
C SER A 608 43.50 -4.30 41.05
N CYS A 609 44.03 -4.20 39.84
CA CYS A 609 45.19 -4.99 39.42
C CYS A 609 46.43 -4.10 39.35
N THR A 610 47.27 -4.20 40.36
CA THR A 610 48.71 -3.95 40.28
C THR A 610 49.45 -5.25 40.04
N SER A 611 50.57 -5.13 39.30
CA SER A 611 51.60 -6.10 38.89
C SER A 611 51.24 -7.07 37.76
#